data_AF-T1JH59-F1
#
_entry.id   AF-T1JH59-F1
#
_cell.length_a   1.000
_cell.length_b   1.000
_cell.length_c   1.000
_cell.angle_alpha   90.00
_cell.angle_beta   90.00
_cell.angle_gamma   90.00
#
_symmetry.space_group_name_H-M   'P 1'
#
loop_
_entity.id
_entity.type
_entity.pdbx_description
1 polymer ?
#
loop_
_entity_poly.entity_id
_entity_poly.type
_entity_poly.pdbx_seq_one_letter_code
_entity_poly.pdbx_strand_id
1 'polypeptide(L)'
;MCTSVCRWVKRVISAAVNMSCTDEITQQTSSNDDEEEIDIWVVGKKPNTLEKRTKEQEKAKCKPENDPHLEKFKHLKERRQAMKDRSDHLRAKNLSRKAKKAARRTMREPAVREELEKLQGAVETDTSRSTRAISNDAEAEWGQVKKYINVNKHLVGPVDHGWCGPKTDLERKIDDAIEKGNLEEAEKLSDQLTSRNFAVKVNEAFQAKKYDEKRKVEKEEEIAKRQKTLNWGFEAKQRWEMKSNL
;
A
#
# COMPACT_ATOMS: atom_id res chain seq x y z
N MET A 1 22.69 -6.29 -39.98
CA MET A 1 23.03 -5.33 -38.90
C MET A 1 21.83 -4.52 -38.37
N CYS A 2 20.66 -4.50 -39.03
CA CYS A 2 19.47 -3.72 -38.57
C CYS A 2 18.68 -4.27 -37.37
N THR A 3 18.90 -5.52 -36.92
CA THR A 3 18.08 -6.12 -35.86
C THR A 3 18.50 -5.73 -34.43
N SER A 4 19.74 -5.24 -34.27
CA SER A 4 20.28 -4.84 -32.96
C SER A 4 19.75 -3.47 -32.49
N VAL A 5 19.63 -2.51 -33.43
CA VAL A 5 19.16 -1.15 -33.14
C VAL A 5 17.68 -1.15 -32.73
N CYS A 6 16.83 -1.92 -33.41
CA CYS A 6 15.42 -2.07 -33.04
C CYS A 6 15.20 -2.68 -31.65
N ARG A 7 16.09 -3.59 -31.21
CA ARG A 7 16.02 -4.14 -29.84
C ARG A 7 16.44 -3.14 -28.78
N TRP A 8 17.40 -2.27 -29.09
CA TRP A 8 17.86 -1.25 -28.17
C TRP A 8 16.82 -0.12 -27.98
N VAL A 9 16.21 0.35 -29.07
CA VAL A 9 15.15 1.38 -29.04
C VAL A 9 13.91 0.89 -28.28
N LYS A 10 13.46 -0.35 -28.51
CA LYS A 10 12.35 -0.95 -27.75
C LYS A 10 12.63 -1.08 -26.25
N ARG A 11 13.89 -1.35 -25.85
CA ARG A 11 14.30 -1.39 -24.43
C ARG A 11 14.31 -0.01 -23.79
N VAL A 12 14.78 1.01 -24.50
CA VAL A 12 14.86 2.39 -23.98
C VAL A 12 13.45 2.99 -23.79
N ILE A 13 12.52 2.71 -24.72
CA ILE A 13 11.13 3.19 -24.62
C ILE A 13 10.36 2.48 -23.50
N SER A 14 10.54 1.15 -23.34
CA SER A 14 9.92 0.41 -22.24
C SER A 14 10.42 0.86 -20.86
N ALA A 15 11.69 1.26 -20.75
CA ALA A 15 12.23 1.86 -19.52
C ALA A 15 11.70 3.28 -19.25
N ALA A 16 11.32 4.04 -20.30
CA ALA A 16 10.77 5.38 -20.14
C ALA A 16 9.30 5.38 -19.71
N VAL A 17 8.51 4.40 -20.15
CA VAL A 17 7.08 4.26 -19.79
C VAL A 17 6.90 3.72 -18.36
N ASN A 18 7.81 2.88 -17.88
CA ASN A 18 7.77 2.38 -16.49
C ASN A 18 8.33 3.37 -15.45
N MET A 19 8.75 4.58 -15.86
CA MET A 19 9.39 5.55 -14.97
C MET A 19 8.51 6.78 -14.67
N SER A 20 7.24 6.77 -15.07
CA SER A 20 6.27 7.85 -14.84
C SER A 20 5.09 7.46 -13.93
N CYS A 21 5.18 6.38 -13.16
CA CYS A 21 4.15 6.00 -12.19
C CYS A 21 4.76 5.34 -10.95
N THR A 22 5.51 6.10 -10.16
CA THR A 22 5.76 5.82 -8.72
C THR A 22 6.08 7.14 -8.02
N ASP A 23 5.05 7.94 -7.78
CA ASP A 23 5.05 8.92 -6.70
C ASP A 23 4.00 8.46 -5.67
N GLU A 24 4.39 8.47 -4.39
CA GLU A 24 3.59 8.27 -3.17
C GLU A 24 3.13 6.85 -2.80
N ILE A 25 4.06 6.03 -2.29
CA ILE A 25 3.77 5.15 -1.14
C ILE A 25 4.89 5.30 -0.11
N THR A 26 4.61 6.09 0.92
CA THR A 26 5.36 6.13 2.18
C THR A 26 5.17 4.77 2.87
N GLN A 27 6.11 3.85 2.71
CA GLN A 27 6.18 2.65 3.54
C GLN A 27 6.92 2.98 4.84
N GLN A 28 6.18 2.98 5.94
CA GLN A 28 6.75 2.68 7.25
C GLN A 28 7.15 1.21 7.25
N THR A 29 8.43 0.93 7.05
CA THR A 29 9.03 -0.36 7.41
C THR A 29 9.62 -0.22 8.80
N SER A 30 8.87 -0.62 9.82
CA SER A 30 9.43 -0.96 11.13
C SER A 30 10.13 -2.30 10.98
N SER A 31 11.43 -2.27 10.66
CA SER A 31 12.31 -3.42 10.86
C SER A 31 12.53 -3.57 12.37
N ASN A 32 11.82 -4.52 12.97
CA ASN A 32 12.27 -5.15 14.21
C ASN A 32 13.32 -6.18 13.79
N ASP A 33 14.57 -5.74 13.75
CA ASP A 33 15.72 -6.63 13.76
C ASP A 33 16.00 -6.98 15.22
N ASP A 34 15.42 -8.07 15.70
CA ASP A 34 15.85 -8.72 16.94
C ASP A 34 17.10 -9.55 16.59
N GLU A 35 18.27 -8.99 16.88
CA GLU A 35 19.51 -9.76 16.91
C GLU A 35 19.50 -10.65 18.16
N GLU A 36 19.29 -11.95 17.97
CA GLU A 36 19.60 -12.97 18.98
C GLU A 36 21.13 -13.10 19.10
N GLU A 37 21.72 -12.29 19.98
CA GLU A 37 23.07 -12.50 20.50
C GLU A 37 23.00 -13.55 21.63
N ILE A 38 23.20 -14.82 21.27
CA ILE A 38 23.36 -15.92 22.25
C ILE A 38 24.84 -16.01 22.63
N ASP A 39 25.16 -15.48 23.80
CA ASP A 39 26.48 -15.61 24.42
C ASP A 39 26.72 -16.99 25.03
N ILE A 40 27.93 -17.49 24.79
CA ILE A 40 28.46 -18.81 25.15
C ILE A 40 29.13 -18.76 26.54
N TRP A 41 28.63 -19.62 27.45
CA TRP A 41 29.26 -20.25 28.64
C TRP A 41 29.77 -19.39 29.83
N VAL A 42 29.19 -19.61 31.03
CA VAL A 42 29.97 -19.93 32.25
C VAL A 42 29.24 -20.91 33.19
N VAL A 43 29.89 -22.06 33.35
CA VAL A 43 29.92 -23.04 34.45
C VAL A 43 29.43 -22.56 35.84
N GLY A 44 28.46 -23.30 36.39
CA GLY A 44 28.47 -23.80 37.77
C GLY A 44 28.41 -22.82 38.95
N LYS A 45 27.23 -22.71 39.56
CA LYS A 45 26.97 -22.87 41.02
C LYS A 45 25.51 -22.53 41.34
N LYS A 46 24.75 -23.48 41.89
CA LYS A 46 23.50 -23.20 42.60
C LYS A 46 23.83 -22.63 43.98
N PRO A 47 23.05 -21.66 44.47
CA PRO A 47 22.45 -21.89 45.77
C PRO A 47 20.96 -21.52 45.84
N ASN A 48 20.27 -22.46 46.47
CA ASN A 48 19.05 -22.43 47.27
C ASN A 48 18.16 -21.17 47.30
N THR A 49 16.89 -21.47 47.05
CA THR A 49 15.67 -20.74 47.38
C THR A 49 15.55 -20.32 48.85
N LEU A 50 14.70 -19.30 49.06
CA LEU A 50 14.31 -18.60 50.28
C LEU A 50 15.17 -17.38 50.67
N GLU A 51 14.48 -16.29 50.98
CA GLU A 51 14.98 -14.98 51.44
C GLU A 51 15.56 -14.03 50.40
N LYS A 52 14.66 -13.26 49.76
CA LYS A 52 14.74 -11.78 49.59
C LYS A 52 13.51 -11.29 48.83
N ARG A 53 12.33 -11.44 49.44
CA ARG A 53 11.04 -10.93 48.94
C ARG A 53 10.70 -9.53 49.47
N THR A 54 11.68 -8.73 49.91
CA THR A 54 11.43 -7.42 50.55
C THR A 54 12.38 -6.30 50.12
N LYS A 55 13.00 -6.36 48.94
CA LYS A 55 13.81 -5.24 48.39
C LYS A 55 13.53 -4.89 46.91
N GLU A 56 12.36 -5.27 46.39
CA GLU A 56 11.93 -4.95 45.01
C GLU A 56 10.85 -3.86 44.93
N GLN A 57 10.55 -3.15 46.02
CA GLN A 57 9.55 -2.06 46.02
C GLN A 57 10.15 -0.64 46.08
N GLU A 58 11.46 -0.46 45.90
CA GLU A 58 12.10 0.88 45.90
C GLU A 58 13.06 1.16 44.74
N LYS A 59 13.03 0.37 43.65
CA LYS A 59 13.81 0.68 42.44
C LYS A 59 12.94 0.71 41.20
N ALA A 60 12.70 1.95 40.74
CA ALA A 60 12.50 2.39 39.36
C ALA A 60 11.31 3.35 39.19
N LYS A 61 11.20 4.31 40.11
CA LYS A 61 10.57 5.61 39.83
C LYS A 61 11.67 6.62 39.46
N CYS A 62 12.45 6.31 38.43
CA CYS A 62 13.37 7.25 37.81
C CYS A 62 12.95 7.43 36.36
N LYS A 63 12.19 8.49 36.09
CA LYS A 63 12.10 9.03 34.73
C LYS A 63 13.53 9.49 34.36
N PRO A 64 14.12 9.11 33.23
CA PRO A 64 15.31 9.79 32.75
C PRO A 64 14.87 11.18 32.27
N GLU A 65 14.94 12.15 33.18
CA GLU A 65 14.94 13.57 32.83
C GLU A 65 16.18 13.85 32.00
N ASN A 66 15.96 14.16 30.72
CA ASN A 66 16.81 14.97 29.86
C ASN A 66 18.32 14.78 30.07
N ASP A 67 18.85 13.61 29.70
CA ASP A 67 20.30 13.43 29.60
C ASP A 67 20.81 14.30 28.44
N PRO A 68 21.57 15.40 28.70
CA PRO A 68 21.97 16.36 27.67
C PRO A 68 22.83 15.70 26.58
N HIS A 69 23.47 14.57 26.88
CA HIS A 69 24.21 13.78 25.90
C HIS A 69 23.29 13.05 24.91
N LEU A 70 22.13 12.57 25.36
CA LEU A 70 21.15 11.90 24.50
C LEU A 70 20.53 12.89 23.51
N GLU A 71 20.18 14.09 23.97
CA GLU A 71 19.67 15.15 23.08
C GLU A 71 20.74 15.61 22.08
N LYS A 72 22.00 15.74 22.51
CA LYS A 72 23.11 16.02 21.60
C LYS A 72 23.32 14.92 20.56
N PHE A 73 23.15 13.65 20.94
CA PHE A 73 23.25 12.51 20.02
C PHE A 73 22.11 12.49 19.00
N LYS A 74 20.86 12.72 19.43
CA LYS A 74 19.70 12.87 18.55
C LYS A 74 19.93 13.99 17.54
N HIS A 75 20.36 15.16 18.01
CA HIS A 75 20.67 16.31 17.15
C HIS A 75 21.76 15.99 16.12
N LEU A 76 22.83 15.28 16.51
CA LEU A 76 23.89 14.87 15.58
C LEU A 76 23.40 13.85 14.54
N LYS A 77 22.51 12.93 14.95
CA LYS A 77 21.88 11.95 14.04
C LYS A 77 21.00 12.65 13.02
N GLU A 78 20.14 13.56 13.47
CA GLU A 78 19.28 14.38 12.62
C GLU A 78 20.11 15.23 11.65
N ARG A 79 21.18 15.88 12.13
CA ARG A 79 22.07 16.68 11.27
C ARG A 79 22.74 15.83 10.18
N ARG A 80 23.17 14.61 10.52
CA ARG A 80 23.76 13.67 9.54
C ARG A 80 22.72 13.26 8.50
N GLN A 81 21.51 12.94 8.93
CA GLN A 81 20.41 12.55 8.06
C GLN A 81 19.99 13.69 7.14
N ALA A 82 19.82 14.91 7.68
CA ALA A 82 19.52 16.10 6.90
C ALA A 82 20.59 16.41 5.83
N MET A 83 21.87 16.17 6.11
CA MET A 83 22.93 16.31 5.09
C MET A 83 22.81 15.25 3.99
N LYS A 84 22.49 14.00 4.35
CA LYS A 84 22.26 12.93 3.38
C LYS A 84 21.05 13.26 2.49
N ASP A 85 19.95 13.66 3.09
CA ASP A 85 18.71 13.99 2.37
C ASP A 85 18.91 15.18 1.42
N ARG A 86 19.64 16.22 1.85
CA ARG A 86 20.01 17.35 0.98
C ARG A 86 20.84 16.90 -0.22
N SER A 87 21.83 16.02 0.01
CA SER A 87 22.68 15.47 -1.05
C SER A 87 21.86 14.63 -2.05
N ASP A 88 21.01 13.75 -1.54
CA ASP A 88 20.17 12.86 -2.35
C ASP A 88 19.14 13.65 -3.15
N HIS A 89 18.52 14.68 -2.54
CA HIS A 89 17.64 15.61 -3.25
C HIS A 89 18.36 16.33 -4.40
N LEU A 90 19.58 16.84 -4.17
CA LEU A 90 20.36 17.50 -5.21
C LEU A 90 20.75 16.52 -6.33
N ARG A 91 21.08 15.27 -5.98
CA ARG A 91 21.40 14.21 -6.93
C ARG A 91 20.19 13.86 -7.79
N ALA A 92 19.02 13.65 -7.18
CA ALA A 92 17.76 13.38 -7.87
C ALA A 92 17.37 14.54 -8.81
N LYS A 93 17.45 15.78 -8.34
CA LYS A 93 17.18 16.99 -9.14
C LYS A 93 18.11 17.09 -10.35
N ASN A 94 19.41 16.78 -10.17
CA ASN A 94 20.37 16.78 -11.27
C ASN A 94 20.12 15.65 -12.27
N LEU A 95 19.74 14.45 -11.81
CA LEU A 95 19.36 13.33 -12.69
C LEU A 95 18.10 13.68 -13.50
N SER A 96 17.06 14.22 -12.86
CA SER A 96 15.85 14.70 -13.55
C SER A 96 16.18 15.77 -14.61
N ARG A 97 17.03 16.74 -14.28
CA ARG A 97 17.49 17.76 -15.23
C ARG A 97 18.27 17.17 -16.41
N LYS A 98 19.14 16.19 -16.15
CA LYS A 98 19.88 15.46 -17.21
C LYS A 98 18.93 14.67 -18.11
N ALA A 99 17.96 13.95 -17.53
CA ALA A 99 16.95 13.19 -18.25
C ALA A 99 16.09 14.10 -19.14
N LYS A 100 15.58 15.22 -18.60
CA LYS A 100 14.81 16.22 -19.37
C LYS A 100 15.63 16.82 -20.52
N LYS A 101 16.92 17.09 -20.31
CA LYS A 101 17.80 17.60 -21.37
C LYS A 101 18.09 16.54 -22.44
N ALA A 102 18.26 15.28 -22.04
CA ALA A 102 18.42 14.16 -22.97
C ALA A 102 17.16 13.95 -23.81
N ALA A 103 15.98 13.93 -23.18
CA ALA A 103 14.69 13.84 -23.87
C ALA A 103 14.47 15.00 -24.85
N ARG A 104 14.82 16.24 -24.47
CA ARG A 104 14.75 17.37 -25.41
C ARG A 104 15.71 17.25 -26.60
N ARG A 105 16.86 16.59 -26.43
CA ARG A 105 17.80 16.33 -27.52
C ARG A 105 17.28 15.25 -28.45
N THR A 106 16.77 14.15 -27.91
CA THR A 106 16.20 13.05 -28.72
C THR A 106 14.95 13.51 -29.49
N MET A 107 14.08 14.33 -28.88
CA MET A 107 12.91 14.89 -29.57
C MET A 107 13.26 15.92 -30.66
N ARG A 108 14.50 16.44 -30.68
CA ARG A 108 14.98 17.36 -31.72
C ARG A 108 15.55 16.63 -32.94
N GLU A 109 15.85 15.34 -32.81
CA GLU A 109 16.32 14.53 -33.94
C GLU A 109 15.16 14.25 -34.90
N PRO A 110 15.32 14.56 -36.21
CA PRO A 110 14.23 14.45 -37.18
C PRO A 110 13.75 13.01 -37.36
N ALA A 111 14.65 12.02 -37.21
CA ALA A 111 14.32 10.60 -37.30
C ALA A 111 13.35 10.14 -36.20
N VAL A 112 13.54 10.61 -34.97
CA VAL A 112 12.65 10.27 -33.83
C VAL A 112 11.29 10.95 -34.00
N ARG A 113 11.27 12.18 -34.52
CA ARG A 113 10.03 12.91 -34.79
C ARG A 113 9.20 12.24 -35.90
N GLU A 114 9.85 11.81 -36.98
CA GLU A 114 9.20 11.09 -38.07
C GLU A 114 8.66 9.72 -37.61
N GLU A 115 9.40 9.01 -36.75
CA GLU A 115 8.92 7.76 -36.15
C GLU A 115 7.73 7.99 -35.21
N LEU A 116 7.72 9.09 -34.44
CA LEU A 116 6.58 9.47 -33.59
C LEU A 116 5.35 9.85 -34.41
N GLU A 117 5.51 10.59 -35.51
CA GLU A 117 4.42 10.97 -36.42
C GLU A 117 3.84 9.74 -37.15
N LYS A 118 4.69 8.77 -37.54
CA LYS A 118 4.23 7.48 -38.09
C LYS A 118 3.46 6.64 -37.07
N LEU A 119 3.86 6.66 -35.81
CA LEU A 119 3.12 6.00 -34.73
C LEU A 119 1.80 6.72 -34.41
N GLN A 120 1.77 8.06 -34.44
CA GLN A 120 0.54 8.84 -34.25
C GLN A 120 -0.47 8.65 -35.39
N GLY A 121 0.00 8.56 -36.64
CA GLY A 121 -0.86 8.24 -37.79
C GLY A 121 -1.45 6.83 -37.75
N ALA A 122 -0.78 5.87 -37.10
CA ALA A 122 -1.32 4.52 -36.86
C ALA A 122 -2.30 4.47 -35.66
N VAL A 123 -2.21 5.42 -34.74
CA VAL A 123 -3.04 5.49 -33.52
C VAL A 123 -4.48 5.92 -33.83
N GLU A 124 -4.75 6.73 -34.86
CA GLU A 124 -6.13 7.14 -35.19
C GLU A 124 -7.03 5.96 -35.60
N THR A 125 -6.48 4.91 -36.21
CA THR A 125 -7.24 3.70 -36.57
C THR A 125 -7.36 2.70 -35.42
N ASP A 126 -6.35 2.59 -34.54
CA ASP A 126 -6.35 1.65 -33.41
C ASP A 126 -6.96 2.20 -32.11
N THR A 127 -7.16 3.52 -32.00
CA THR A 127 -7.84 4.15 -30.84
C THR A 127 -9.24 3.59 -30.66
N SER A 128 -9.95 3.28 -31.75
CA SER A 128 -11.30 2.68 -31.70
C SER A 128 -11.33 1.25 -31.14
N ARG A 129 -10.21 0.51 -31.25
CA ARG A 129 -10.08 -0.88 -30.78
C ARG A 129 -9.50 -0.93 -29.36
N SER A 130 -8.56 -0.04 -29.05
CA SER A 130 -7.98 0.11 -27.72
C SER A 130 -8.99 0.70 -26.71
N THR A 131 -9.79 1.69 -27.10
CA THR A 131 -10.88 2.22 -26.25
C THR A 131 -11.95 1.16 -25.95
N ARG A 132 -12.28 0.28 -26.91
CA ARG A 132 -13.19 -0.86 -26.68
C ARG A 132 -12.61 -1.90 -25.71
N ALA A 133 -11.31 -2.17 -25.77
CA ALA A 133 -10.66 -3.08 -24.83
C ALA A 133 -10.66 -2.50 -23.41
N ILE A 134 -10.26 -1.22 -23.27
CA ILE A 134 -10.28 -0.49 -22.00
C ILE A 134 -11.69 -0.41 -21.42
N SER A 135 -12.73 -0.20 -22.26
CA SER A 135 -14.11 -0.17 -21.78
C SER A 135 -14.58 -1.54 -21.29
N ASN A 136 -14.16 -2.64 -21.91
CA ASN A 136 -14.54 -3.98 -21.47
C ASN A 136 -13.89 -4.35 -20.14
N ASP A 137 -12.61 -4.04 -19.96
CA ASP A 137 -11.87 -4.30 -18.72
C ASP A 137 -12.41 -3.42 -17.59
N ALA A 138 -12.67 -2.13 -17.86
CA ALA A 138 -13.28 -1.21 -16.90
C ALA A 138 -14.70 -1.63 -16.49
N GLU A 139 -15.51 -2.13 -17.43
CA GLU A 139 -16.86 -2.63 -17.13
C GLU A 139 -16.79 -3.92 -16.28
N ALA A 140 -15.83 -4.81 -16.55
CA ALA A 140 -15.59 -6.00 -15.75
C ALA A 140 -15.13 -5.65 -14.32
N GLU A 141 -14.20 -4.70 -14.19
CA GLU A 141 -13.75 -4.17 -12.89
C GLU A 141 -14.90 -3.51 -12.13
N TRP A 142 -15.71 -2.70 -12.81
CA TRP A 142 -16.89 -2.07 -12.24
C TRP A 142 -17.93 -3.08 -11.76
N GLY A 143 -18.18 -4.13 -12.54
CA GLY A 143 -19.07 -5.22 -12.17
C GLY A 143 -18.63 -5.96 -10.90
N GLN A 144 -17.32 -6.03 -10.62
CA GLN A 144 -16.80 -6.58 -9.37
C GLN A 144 -17.02 -5.62 -8.20
N VAL A 145 -16.74 -4.32 -8.38
CA VAL A 145 -16.87 -3.29 -7.32
C VAL A 145 -18.33 -3.05 -6.95
N LYS A 146 -19.25 -3.10 -7.90
CA LYS A 146 -20.69 -2.88 -7.69
C LYS A 146 -21.30 -3.80 -6.62
N LYS A 147 -20.75 -5.01 -6.45
CA LYS A 147 -21.14 -5.96 -5.39
C LYS A 147 -20.90 -5.41 -3.98
N TYR A 148 -19.87 -4.57 -3.83
CA TYR A 148 -19.45 -3.98 -2.56
C TYR A 148 -20.15 -2.65 -2.23
N ILE A 149 -20.83 -2.02 -3.19
CA ILE A 149 -21.54 -0.74 -2.96
C ILE A 149 -22.81 -0.96 -2.13
N ASN A 150 -23.55 -2.04 -2.39
CA ASN A 150 -24.86 -2.32 -1.78
C ASN A 150 -24.82 -3.50 -0.81
N VAL A 151 -23.70 -3.71 -0.10
CA VAL A 151 -23.55 -4.83 0.84
C VAL A 151 -24.67 -4.81 1.86
N ASN A 152 -25.05 -3.65 2.39
CA ASN A 152 -26.05 -3.52 3.45
C ASN A 152 -27.51 -3.64 2.98
N LYS A 153 -27.79 -3.89 1.69
CA LYS A 153 -29.17 -3.98 1.17
C LYS A 153 -29.98 -5.14 1.79
N HIS A 154 -29.31 -6.17 2.29
CA HIS A 154 -29.94 -7.32 2.93
C HIS A 154 -30.37 -7.05 4.38
N LEU A 155 -29.91 -5.95 4.99
CA LEU A 155 -30.35 -5.54 6.31
C LEU A 155 -31.74 -4.93 6.17
N VAL A 156 -32.78 -5.73 6.44
CA VAL A 156 -34.17 -5.30 6.41
C VAL A 156 -34.60 -4.97 7.84
N GLY A 157 -34.97 -3.71 8.07
CA GLY A 157 -35.48 -3.23 9.36
C GLY A 157 -34.94 -1.86 9.73
N PRO A 158 -35.48 -1.24 10.79
CA PRO A 158 -34.89 -0.03 11.37
C PRO A 158 -33.51 -0.39 11.92
N VAL A 159 -32.46 0.05 11.22
CA VAL A 159 -31.10 -0.03 11.75
C VAL A 159 -30.87 1.25 12.52
N ASP A 160 -30.58 1.13 13.82
CA ASP A 160 -30.21 2.29 14.62
C ASP A 160 -28.93 2.90 14.05
N HIS A 161 -29.06 4.08 13.44
CA HIS A 161 -27.94 4.80 12.83
C HIS A 161 -26.99 5.41 13.87
N GLY A 162 -27.25 5.19 15.16
CA GLY A 162 -26.45 5.70 16.27
C GLY A 162 -26.45 7.23 16.34
N TRP A 163 -25.44 7.77 17.03
CA TRP A 163 -25.19 9.20 17.05
C TRP A 163 -24.60 9.62 15.70
N CYS A 164 -25.43 10.19 14.83
CA CYS A 164 -24.96 10.87 13.63
C CYS A 164 -24.01 11.99 14.06
N GLY A 165 -22.82 12.05 13.47
CA GLY A 165 -21.82 13.09 13.77
C GLY A 165 -22.35 14.51 13.55
N PRO A 166 -21.52 15.54 13.83
CA PRO A 166 -21.92 16.91 13.55
C PRO A 166 -22.27 17.08 12.07
N LYS A 167 -23.32 17.88 11.80
CA LYS A 167 -23.77 18.17 10.44
C LYS A 167 -22.61 18.71 9.59
N THR A 168 -22.53 18.24 8.36
CA THR A 168 -21.57 18.72 7.36
C THR A 168 -21.95 20.13 6.90
N ASP A 169 -20.98 20.86 6.33
CA ASP A 169 -21.24 22.22 5.83
C ASP A 169 -22.27 22.28 4.69
N LEU A 170 -22.37 21.21 3.88
CA LEU A 170 -23.39 21.13 2.82
C LEU A 170 -24.79 20.95 3.41
N GLU A 171 -24.93 20.09 4.44
CA GLU A 171 -26.20 19.91 5.15
C GLU A 171 -26.64 21.21 5.82
N ARG A 172 -25.71 21.94 6.45
CA ARG A 172 -26.03 23.26 7.05
C ARG A 172 -26.51 24.26 5.99
N LYS A 173 -25.88 24.30 4.81
CA LYS A 173 -26.31 25.17 3.71
C LYS A 173 -27.68 24.79 3.14
N ILE A 174 -28.00 23.49 3.12
CA ILE A 174 -29.33 23.01 2.73
C ILE A 174 -30.36 23.54 3.74
N ASP A 175 -30.10 23.40 5.04
CA ASP A 175 -30.96 23.93 6.10
C ASP A 175 -31.14 25.45 5.94
N ASP A 176 -30.05 26.20 5.77
CA ASP A 176 -30.07 27.65 5.56
C ASP A 176 -30.91 28.06 4.33
N ALA A 177 -30.87 27.29 3.25
CA ALA A 177 -31.65 27.56 2.04
C ALA A 177 -33.14 27.27 2.23
N ILE A 178 -33.47 26.23 2.99
CA ILE A 178 -34.85 25.89 3.38
C ILE A 178 -35.44 26.97 4.28
N GLU A 179 -34.68 27.44 5.28
CA GLU A 179 -35.11 28.52 6.19
C GLU A 179 -35.39 29.83 5.44
N LYS A 180 -34.61 30.12 4.39
CA LYS A 180 -34.82 31.27 3.51
C LYS A 180 -35.96 31.10 2.50
N GLY A 181 -36.50 29.88 2.36
CA GLY A 181 -37.55 29.55 1.40
C GLY A 181 -37.07 29.33 -0.05
N ASN A 182 -35.76 29.25 -0.27
CA ASN A 182 -35.16 29.04 -1.60
C ASN A 182 -35.07 27.55 -1.93
N LEU A 183 -36.19 26.95 -2.35
CA LEU A 183 -36.28 25.51 -2.62
C LEU A 183 -35.39 25.06 -3.80
N GLU A 184 -35.26 25.89 -4.83
CA GLU A 184 -34.45 25.56 -6.01
C GLU A 184 -32.96 25.44 -5.68
N GLU A 185 -32.47 26.23 -4.72
CA GLU A 185 -31.09 26.17 -4.25
C GLU A 185 -30.88 24.94 -3.35
N ALA A 186 -31.84 24.65 -2.47
CA ALA A 186 -31.80 23.47 -1.60
C ALA A 186 -31.76 22.16 -2.40
N GLU A 187 -32.53 22.06 -3.50
CA GLU A 187 -32.51 20.90 -4.40
C GLU A 187 -31.13 20.70 -5.03
N LYS A 188 -30.53 21.76 -5.58
CA LYS A 188 -29.19 21.70 -6.18
C LYS A 188 -28.13 21.26 -5.16
N LEU A 189 -28.21 21.76 -3.93
CA LEU A 189 -27.29 21.37 -2.86
C LEU A 189 -27.51 19.91 -2.41
N SER A 190 -28.75 19.43 -2.43
CA SER A 190 -29.10 18.03 -2.15
C SER A 190 -28.54 17.07 -3.21
N ASP A 191 -28.65 17.40 -4.49
CA ASP A 191 -28.08 16.61 -5.58
C ASP A 191 -26.55 16.53 -5.49
N GLN A 192 -25.91 17.64 -5.12
CA GLN A 192 -24.48 17.70 -4.87
C GLN A 192 -24.07 16.81 -3.68
N LEU A 193 -24.82 16.87 -2.58
CA LEU A 193 -24.58 16.03 -1.41
C LEU A 193 -24.74 14.54 -1.75
N THR A 194 -25.78 14.20 -2.51
CA THR A 194 -26.02 12.83 -3.00
C THR A 194 -24.88 12.33 -3.87
N SER A 195 -24.43 13.15 -4.83
CA SER A 195 -23.30 12.81 -5.70
C SER A 195 -22.00 12.58 -4.92
N ARG A 196 -21.72 13.44 -3.93
CA ARG A 196 -20.56 13.30 -3.05
C ARG A 196 -20.64 12.02 -2.21
N ASN A 197 -21.78 11.77 -1.57
CA ASN A 197 -21.98 10.58 -0.74
C ASN A 197 -21.88 9.31 -1.57
N PHE A 198 -22.36 9.32 -2.81
CA PHE A 198 -22.17 8.22 -3.75
C PHE A 198 -20.68 7.99 -4.08
N ALA A 199 -19.91 9.05 -4.34
CA ALA A 199 -18.47 8.92 -4.59
C ALA A 199 -17.72 8.32 -3.40
N VAL A 200 -18.09 8.69 -2.16
CA VAL A 200 -17.54 8.08 -0.94
C VAL A 200 -17.84 6.59 -0.89
N LYS A 201 -19.09 6.18 -1.13
CA LYS A 201 -19.48 4.76 -1.19
C LYS A 201 -18.71 3.98 -2.25
N VAL A 202 -18.46 4.58 -3.42
CA VAL A 202 -17.64 3.95 -4.47
C VAL A 202 -16.21 3.74 -3.98
N ASN A 203 -15.60 4.72 -3.34
CA ASN A 203 -14.24 4.59 -2.79
C ASN A 203 -14.17 3.51 -1.70
N GLU A 204 -15.13 3.49 -0.78
CA GLU A 204 -15.24 2.45 0.25
C GLU A 204 -15.39 1.06 -0.37
N ALA A 205 -16.17 0.91 -1.44
CA ALA A 205 -16.33 -0.34 -2.16
C ALA A 205 -14.99 -0.81 -2.79
N PHE A 206 -14.19 0.10 -3.33
CA PHE A 206 -12.84 -0.24 -3.80
C PHE A 206 -11.91 -0.69 -2.65
N GLN A 207 -12.00 -0.04 -1.50
CA GLN A 207 -11.21 -0.43 -0.32
C GLN A 207 -11.63 -1.81 0.20
N ALA A 208 -12.94 -2.09 0.26
CA ALA A 208 -13.47 -3.39 0.65
C ALA A 208 -13.00 -4.50 -0.30
N LYS A 209 -13.03 -4.26 -1.63
CA LYS A 209 -12.50 -5.21 -2.63
C LYS A 209 -11.02 -5.52 -2.38
N LYS A 210 -10.18 -4.49 -2.20
CA LYS A 210 -8.74 -4.66 -1.93
C LYS A 210 -8.49 -5.45 -0.64
N TYR A 211 -9.30 -5.17 0.40
CA TYR A 211 -9.21 -5.89 1.66
C TYR A 211 -9.56 -7.38 1.51
N ASP A 212 -10.62 -7.70 0.78
CA ASP A 212 -11.03 -9.08 0.48
C ASP A 212 -9.97 -9.85 -0.29
N GLU A 213 -9.36 -9.23 -1.31
CA GLU A 213 -8.26 -9.81 -2.08
C GLU A 213 -7.06 -10.10 -1.18
N LYS A 214 -6.66 -9.13 -0.35
CA LYS A 214 -5.58 -9.30 0.61
C LYS A 214 -5.86 -10.43 1.60
N ARG A 215 -7.09 -10.51 2.13
CA ARG A 215 -7.52 -11.58 3.04
C ARG A 215 -7.50 -12.96 2.40
N LYS A 216 -7.79 -13.09 1.11
CA LYS A 216 -7.69 -14.37 0.38
C LYS A 216 -6.25 -14.81 0.23
N VAL A 217 -5.36 -13.92 -0.18
CA VAL A 217 -3.92 -14.20 -0.30
C VAL A 217 -3.33 -14.63 1.05
N GLU A 218 -3.62 -13.90 2.13
CA GLU A 218 -3.16 -14.26 3.48
C GLU A 218 -3.64 -15.65 3.89
N LYS A 219 -4.91 -16.02 3.60
CA LYS A 219 -5.44 -17.36 3.89
C LYS A 219 -4.75 -18.44 3.07
N GLU A 220 -4.47 -18.19 1.79
CA GLU A 220 -3.74 -19.12 0.92
C GLU A 220 -2.31 -19.34 1.42
N GLU A 221 -1.64 -18.27 1.85
CA GLU A 221 -0.31 -18.36 2.47
C GLU A 221 -0.34 -19.12 3.80
N GLU A 222 -1.34 -18.89 4.65
CA GLU A 222 -1.53 -19.64 5.89
C GLU A 222 -1.76 -21.13 5.62
N ILE A 223 -2.59 -21.47 4.63
CA ILE A 223 -2.83 -22.86 4.22
C ILE A 223 -1.54 -23.49 3.69
N ALA A 224 -0.79 -22.77 2.85
CA ALA A 224 0.49 -23.26 2.32
C ALA A 224 1.53 -23.44 3.43
N LYS A 225 1.58 -22.55 4.42
CA LYS A 225 2.44 -22.69 5.61
C LYS A 225 2.03 -23.92 6.43
N ARG A 226 0.74 -24.12 6.70
CA ARG A 226 0.20 -25.28 7.41
C ARG A 226 0.50 -26.59 6.69
N GLN A 227 0.36 -26.63 5.36
CA GLN A 227 0.70 -27.79 4.54
C GLN A 227 2.19 -28.12 4.59
N LYS A 228 3.08 -27.11 4.50
CA LYS A 228 4.54 -27.31 4.64
C LYS A 228 4.96 -27.82 6.01
N THR A 229 4.25 -27.43 7.08
CA THR A 229 4.53 -27.89 8.45
C THR A 229 3.98 -29.30 8.74
N LEU A 230 3.08 -29.83 7.90
CA LEU A 230 2.43 -31.13 8.08
C LEU A 230 3.24 -32.32 7.52
N ASN A 231 4.57 -32.18 7.37
CA ASN A 231 5.45 -33.24 6.85
C ASN A 231 5.92 -34.27 7.90
N TRP A 232 5.34 -34.26 9.11
CA TRP A 232 5.71 -35.21 10.17
C TRP A 232 5.03 -36.55 9.88
N GLY A 233 5.76 -37.38 9.13
CA GLY A 233 5.32 -38.66 8.58
C GLY A 233 4.69 -39.59 9.61
N PHE A 234 3.40 -39.87 9.41
CA PHE A 234 2.85 -41.17 9.71
C PHE A 234 2.81 -41.97 8.42
N GLU A 235 3.96 -42.51 8.01
CA GLU A 235 3.88 -43.76 7.24
C GLU A 235 3.18 -44.74 8.17
N ALA A 236 1.96 -45.15 7.81
CA ALA A 236 1.26 -46.21 8.49
C ALA A 236 2.19 -47.42 8.47
N LYS A 237 2.82 -47.62 9.63
CA LYS A 237 3.83 -48.60 9.88
C LYS A 237 3.18 -49.96 9.65
N GLN A 238 3.36 -50.51 8.46
CA GLN A 238 3.13 -51.92 8.10
C GLN A 238 4.08 -52.85 8.91
N ARG A 239 4.25 -52.63 10.21
CA ARG A 239 5.11 -53.45 11.08
C ARG A 239 4.42 -54.70 11.63
N TRP A 240 3.13 -54.90 11.35
CA TRP A 240 2.38 -56.06 11.80
C TRP A 240 2.27 -57.13 10.71
N GLU A 241 2.47 -56.79 9.43
CA GLU A 241 2.49 -57.78 8.33
C GLU A 241 3.84 -58.51 8.18
N MET A 242 4.96 -57.96 8.68
CA MET A 242 6.28 -58.61 8.59
C MET A 242 6.72 -59.37 9.86
N LYS A 243 5.88 -59.45 10.90
CA LYS A 243 6.23 -60.13 12.16
C LYS A 243 5.30 -61.31 12.49
N SER A 244 4.90 -62.04 11.46
CA SER A 244 4.28 -63.37 11.55
C SER A 244 5.01 -64.33 10.62
N ASN A 245 6.26 -64.64 10.95
CA ASN A 245 7.01 -65.78 10.43
C ASN A 245 8.08 -66.13 11.46
N LEU A 246 7.64 -66.71 12.59
CA LEU A 246 8.43 -67.44 13.57
C LEU A 246 7.46 -68.28 14.43
#